data_AF-A0A1S3RYJ1-F1
#
_entry.id   AF-A0A1S3RYJ1-F1
#
_cell.length_a   1.000
_cell.length_b   1.000
_cell.length_c   1.000
_cell.angle_alpha   90.00
_cell.angle_beta   90.00
_cell.angle_gamma   90.00
#
_symmetry.space_group_name_H-M   'P 1'
#
loop_
_entity.id
_entity.type
_entity.pdbx_description
1 polymer ?
#
loop_
_entity_poly.entity_id
_entity_poly.type
_entity_poly.pdbx_seq_one_letter_code
_entity_poly.pdbx_strand_id
1 'polypeptide(L)'
;MNNRASDINSLEMRPTLSQLHADLKSFEHHFAWLSRASRKHHHPALPKLGQMMSLIKSLTSMLEHQMMRVDAQRVSPPSPSMPPPPPSQFDVLQSSQELLLQFRLFCDWAQRVFSVLSTKSKMSAVQ
;
A
#
# COMPACT_ATOMS: atom_id res chain seq x y z
N MET A 1 10.34 3.37 -0.10
CA MET A 1 9.96 1.98 -0.40
C MET A 1 11.19 1.22 -0.81
N ASN A 2 11.61 0.26 0.02
CA ASN A 2 12.77 -0.58 -0.25
C ASN A 2 12.25 -1.85 -0.94
N ASN A 3 11.62 -1.68 -2.12
CA ASN A 3 11.18 -2.78 -2.98
C ASN A 3 12.43 -3.42 -3.56
N ARG A 4 13.17 -4.12 -2.68
CA ARG A 4 14.42 -4.76 -3.02
C ARG A 4 14.14 -5.69 -4.18
N ALA A 5 15.09 -5.69 -5.11
CA ALA A 5 15.28 -6.64 -6.17
C ALA A 5 15.55 -8.06 -5.62
N SER A 6 14.77 -8.50 -4.64
CA SER A 6 14.62 -9.90 -4.29
C SER A 6 14.06 -10.56 -5.55
N ASP A 7 14.68 -11.65 -5.98
CA ASP A 7 14.16 -12.45 -7.08
C ASP A 7 12.70 -12.79 -6.75
N ILE A 8 11.74 -12.31 -7.55
CA ILE A 8 10.31 -12.48 -7.25
C ILE A 8 9.95 -13.98 -7.13
N ASN A 9 10.77 -14.83 -7.75
CA ASN A 9 10.68 -16.29 -7.70
C ASN A 9 11.07 -16.89 -6.34
N SER A 10 11.88 -16.21 -5.51
CA SER A 10 12.27 -16.66 -4.18
C SER A 10 11.30 -16.25 -3.07
N LEU A 11 10.23 -15.50 -3.40
CA LEU A 11 9.27 -15.02 -2.41
C LEU A 11 8.54 -16.17 -1.68
N GLU A 12 8.47 -16.03 -0.36
CA GLU A 12 7.72 -16.88 0.55
C GLU A 12 6.37 -16.23 0.89
N MET A 13 5.30 -17.03 0.97
CA MET A 13 3.93 -16.50 1.09
C MET A 13 3.72 -15.64 2.35
N ARG A 14 4.00 -16.18 3.54
CA ARG A 14 3.72 -15.50 4.81
C ARG A 14 4.42 -14.14 4.94
N PRO A 15 5.76 -14.03 4.86
CA PRO A 15 6.43 -12.74 5.02
C PRO A 15 6.05 -11.75 3.93
N THR A 16 5.76 -12.22 2.71
CA THR A 16 5.33 -11.34 1.62
C THR A 16 3.96 -10.72 1.87
N LEU A 17 2.99 -11.48 2.38
CA LEU A 17 1.67 -10.93 2.73
C LEU A 17 1.76 -9.96 3.91
N SER A 18 2.59 -10.28 4.91
CA SER A 18 2.88 -9.38 6.04
C SER A 18 3.46 -8.04 5.59
N GLN A 19 4.40 -8.07 4.64
CA GLN A 19 5.01 -6.86 4.09
C GLN A 19 4.01 -6.05 3.25
N LEU A 20 3.26 -6.70 2.36
CA LEU A 20 2.19 -6.05 1.57
C LEU A 20 1.17 -5.34 2.46
N HIS A 21 0.83 -5.95 3.60
CA HIS A 21 -0.10 -5.38 4.57
C HIS A 21 0.48 -4.13 5.25
N ALA A 22 1.73 -4.20 5.71
CA ALA A 22 2.44 -3.07 6.29
C ALA A 22 2.57 -1.91 5.29
N ASP A 23 2.86 -2.19 4.02
CA ASP A 23 2.97 -1.18 2.97
C ASP A 23 1.61 -0.53 2.66
N LEU A 24 0.53 -1.31 2.55
CA LEU A 24 -0.83 -0.78 2.38
C LEU A 24 -1.24 0.12 3.56
N LYS A 25 -0.92 -0.29 4.80
CA LYS A 25 -1.12 0.54 5.98
C LYS A 25 -0.32 1.83 5.90
N SER A 26 0.93 1.79 5.46
CA SER A 26 1.74 2.99 5.27
C SER A 26 1.11 3.96 4.27
N PHE A 27 0.63 3.46 3.12
CA PHE A 27 -0.12 4.27 2.15
C PHE A 27 -1.41 4.86 2.72
N GLU A 28 -2.16 4.11 3.53
CA GLU A 28 -3.36 4.62 4.22
C GLU A 28 -3.03 5.88 5.05
N HIS A 29 -1.93 5.87 5.80
CA HIS A 29 -1.47 7.02 6.57
C HIS A 29 -1.06 8.19 5.66
N HIS A 30 -0.31 7.94 4.58
CA HIS A 30 0.13 8.99 3.65
C HIS A 30 -1.05 9.66 2.94
N PHE A 31 -2.04 8.88 2.48
CA PHE A 31 -3.25 9.44 1.87
C PHE A 31 -4.12 10.19 2.88
N ALA A 32 -4.18 9.74 4.14
CA ALA A 32 -4.85 10.48 5.21
C ALA A 32 -4.18 11.84 5.48
N TRP A 33 -2.85 11.88 5.51
CA TRP A 33 -2.09 13.13 5.61
C TRP A 33 -2.37 14.06 4.42
N LEU A 34 -2.33 13.54 3.19
CA LEU A 34 -2.58 14.32 1.99
C LEU A 34 -4.02 14.86 1.93
N SER A 35 -4.99 14.07 2.39
CA SER A 35 -6.40 14.47 2.48
C SER A 35 -6.58 15.64 3.46
N ARG A 36 -5.89 15.63 4.60
CA ARG A 36 -5.90 16.75 5.56
C ARG A 36 -5.28 18.02 4.95
N ALA A 37 -4.14 17.88 4.27
CA ALA A 37 -3.49 18.98 3.57
C ALA A 37 -4.38 19.57 2.45
N SER A 38 -4.97 18.70 1.63
CA SER A 38 -5.87 19.07 0.54
C SER A 38 -7.13 19.79 1.03
N ARG A 39 -7.63 19.42 2.22
CA ARG A 39 -8.81 20.06 2.83
C ARG A 39 -8.52 21.50 3.22
N LYS A 40 -7.36 21.77 3.80
CA LYS A 40 -6.92 23.13 4.19
C LYS A 40 -6.92 24.09 3.00
N HIS A 41 -6.64 23.55 1.82
CA HIS A 41 -6.49 24.32 0.57
C HIS A 41 -7.70 24.23 -0.37
N HIS A 42 -8.81 23.62 0.04
CA HIS A 42 -10.02 23.42 -0.79
C HIS A 42 -9.74 22.74 -2.15
N HIS A 43 -8.81 21.78 -2.17
CA HIS A 43 -8.35 21.18 -3.42
C HIS A 43 -9.44 20.33 -4.12
N PRO A 44 -9.65 20.47 -5.45
CA PRO A 44 -10.76 19.81 -6.16
C PRO A 44 -10.66 18.27 -6.19
N ALA A 45 -9.47 17.70 -5.95
CA ALA A 45 -9.28 16.25 -5.92
C ALA A 45 -9.77 15.55 -4.64
N LEU A 46 -10.26 16.30 -3.63
CA LEU A 46 -10.70 15.76 -2.34
C LEU A 46 -11.68 14.57 -2.45
N PRO A 47 -12.72 14.60 -3.30
CA PRO A 47 -13.64 13.47 -3.43
C PRO A 47 -12.94 12.20 -3.95
N LYS A 48 -12.03 12.35 -4.91
CA LYS A 48 -11.25 11.23 -5.48
C LYS A 48 -10.30 10.63 -4.44
N LEU A 49 -9.65 11.47 -3.63
CA LEU A 49 -8.82 11.01 -2.51
C LEU A 49 -9.64 10.19 -1.50
N GLY A 50 -10.86 10.63 -1.18
CA GLY A 50 -11.76 9.88 -0.30
C GLY A 50 -12.11 8.48 -0.85
N GLN A 51 -12.42 8.39 -2.14
CA GLN A 51 -12.68 7.10 -2.79
C GLN A 51 -11.46 6.19 -2.76
N MET A 52 -10.28 6.74 -3.06
CA MET A 52 -9.02 5.99 -3.06
C MET A 52 -8.68 5.43 -1.67
N MET A 53 -8.87 6.23 -0.62
CA MET A 53 -8.70 5.77 0.77
C MET A 53 -9.66 4.63 1.12
N SER A 54 -10.93 4.69 0.66
CA SER A 54 -11.90 3.61 0.87
C SER A 54 -11.47 2.32 0.19
N LEU A 55 -10.97 2.40 -1.05
CA LEU A 55 -10.46 1.24 -1.78
C LEU A 55 -9.24 0.62 -1.09
N ILE A 56 -8.28 1.45 -0.66
CA ILE A 56 -7.10 0.98 0.09
C ILE A 56 -7.55 0.26 1.36
N LYS A 57 -8.48 0.83 2.13
CA LYS A 57 -9.00 0.22 3.36
C LYS A 57 -9.65 -1.15 3.09
N SER A 58 -10.44 -1.26 2.01
CA SER A 58 -11.05 -2.53 1.59
C SER A 58 -9.99 -3.56 1.22
N LEU A 59 -8.97 -3.17 0.46
CA LEU A 59 -7.86 -4.05 0.08
C LEU A 59 -7.06 -4.53 1.30
N THR A 60 -6.76 -3.62 2.24
CA THR A 60 -6.08 -3.95 3.50
C THR A 60 -6.87 -4.97 4.30
N SER A 61 -8.19 -4.80 4.44
CA SER A 61 -9.05 -5.76 5.15
C SER A 61 -9.09 -7.13 4.47
N MET A 62 -9.18 -7.16 3.14
CA MET A 62 -9.15 -8.41 2.38
C MET A 62 -7.80 -9.13 2.54
N LEU A 63 -6.70 -8.39 2.54
CA LEU A 63 -5.36 -8.95 2.76
C LEU A 63 -5.20 -9.48 4.19
N GLU A 64 -5.68 -8.75 5.20
CA GLU A 64 -5.71 -9.21 6.60
C GLU A 64 -6.45 -10.55 6.73
N HIS A 65 -7.59 -10.70 6.06
CA HIS A 65 -8.33 -11.96 6.05
C HIS A 65 -7.53 -13.10 5.43
N GLN A 66 -6.80 -12.85 4.33
CA GLN A 66 -5.94 -13.87 3.73
C GLN A 66 -4.75 -14.23 4.64
N MET A 67 -4.15 -13.25 5.30
CA MET A 67 -3.07 -13.48 6.26
C MET A 67 -3.50 -14.40 7.40
N MET A 68 -4.71 -14.22 7.94
CA MET A 68 -5.24 -15.09 8.99
C MET A 68 -5.39 -16.54 8.53
N ARG A 69 -5.76 -16.78 7.27
CA ARG A 69 -5.92 -18.13 6.71
C ARG A 69 -4.59 -18.89 6.58
N VAL A 70 -3.49 -18.17 6.40
CA VAL A 70 -2.16 -18.74 6.17
C VAL A 70 -1.22 -18.57 7.36
N ASP A 71 -1.74 -18.11 8.51
CA ASP A 71 -0.98 -17.83 9.73
C ASP A 71 0.22 -16.88 9.48
N ALA A 72 -0.02 -15.82 8.70
CA ALA A 72 0.96 -14.76 8.49
C ALA A 72 0.87 -13.72 9.63
N GLN A 73 2.01 -13.42 10.25
CA GLN A 73 2.09 -12.44 11.34
C GLN A 73 1.93 -11.02 10.81
N ARG A 74 1.31 -10.13 11.59
CA ARG A 74 1.28 -8.70 11.24
C ARG A 74 2.64 -8.08 11.54
N VAL A 75 3.20 -7.36 10.56
CA VAL A 75 4.35 -6.49 10.79
C VAL A 75 3.80 -5.11 11.09
N SER A 76 4.05 -4.59 12.28
CA SER A 76 3.74 -3.20 12.58
C SER A 76 4.73 -2.32 11.83
N PRO A 77 4.29 -1.50 10.85
CA PRO A 77 5.19 -0.54 10.25
C PRO A 77 5.64 0.44 11.33
N PRO A 78 6.89 0.93 11.29
CA PRO A 78 7.29 2.03 12.15
C PRO A 78 6.33 3.21 11.91
N SER A 79 5.85 3.84 12.98
CA SER A 79 4.96 5.00 12.88
C SER A 79 5.61 6.03 11.95
N PRO A 80 4.99 6.36 10.79
CA PRO A 80 5.58 7.31 9.88
C PRO A 80 5.55 8.70 10.53
N SER A 81 6.72 9.27 10.76
CA SER A 81 6.87 10.69 11.09
C SER A 81 6.46 11.49 9.85
N MET A 82 5.20 11.92 9.82
CA MET A 82 4.69 12.70 8.69
C MET A 82 5.27 14.11 8.73
N PRO A 83 5.68 14.68 7.57
CA PRO A 83 6.09 16.06 7.51
C PRO A 83 4.94 17.01 7.90
N PRO A 84 5.23 18.25 8.32
CA PRO A 84 4.19 19.24 8.52
C PRO A 84 3.36 19.43 7.23
N PRO A 85 2.09 19.85 7.34
CA PRO A 85 1.24 20.07 6.17
C PRO A 85 1.91 21.05 5.19
N PRO A 86 1.84 20.79 3.87
CA PRO A 86 2.52 21.61 2.89
C PRO A 86 2.02 23.06 2.93
N PRO A 87 2.94 24.05 2.84
CA PRO A 87 2.58 25.46 3.04
C PRO A 87 1.77 26.02 1.89
N SER A 88 1.93 25.51 0.66
CA SER A 88 1.22 25.99 -0.53
C SER A 88 0.41 24.88 -1.24
N GLN A 89 -0.49 25.31 -2.13
CA GLN A 89 -1.25 24.41 -3.02
C GLN A 89 -0.33 23.66 -4.00
N PHE A 90 0.76 24.28 -4.44
CA PHE A 90 1.75 23.64 -5.33
C PHE A 90 2.47 22.50 -4.63
N ASP A 91 2.83 22.68 -3.35
CA ASP A 91 3.48 21.61 -2.58
C ASP A 91 2.51 20.44 -2.33
N VAL A 92 1.22 20.72 -2.13
CA VAL A 92 0.16 19.69 -2.08
C VAL A 92 0.07 18.94 -3.41
N LEU A 93 0.13 19.64 -4.54
CA LEU A 93 0.09 19.02 -5.87
C LEU A 93 1.31 18.12 -6.10
N GLN A 94 2.52 18.60 -5.78
CA GLN A 94 3.75 17.82 -5.89
C GLN A 94 3.69 16.57 -5.01
N SER A 95 3.34 16.73 -3.73
CA SER A 95 3.18 15.62 -2.79
C SER A 95 2.13 14.61 -3.24
N SER A 96 1.04 15.09 -3.87
CA SER A 96 0.01 14.22 -4.46
C SER A 96 0.59 13.38 -5.60
N GLN A 97 1.33 14.00 -6.52
CA GLN A 97 1.93 13.31 -7.66
C GLN A 97 2.94 12.25 -7.21
N GLU A 98 3.85 12.60 -6.30
CA GLU A 98 4.84 11.68 -5.77
C GLU A 98 4.18 10.48 -5.09
N LEU A 99 3.18 10.72 -4.23
CA LEU A 99 2.47 9.65 -3.53
C LEU A 99 1.72 8.72 -4.50
N LEU A 100 1.05 9.28 -5.50
CA LEU A 100 0.32 8.50 -6.52
C LEU A 100 1.28 7.68 -7.38
N LEU A 101 2.44 8.22 -7.75
CA LEU A 101 3.47 7.49 -8.50
C LEU A 101 4.01 6.32 -7.68
N GLN A 102 4.35 6.56 -6.41
CA GLN A 102 4.80 5.50 -5.51
C GLN A 102 3.72 4.42 -5.32
N PHE A 103 2.46 4.82 -5.13
CA PHE A 103 1.35 3.88 -4.99
C PHE A 103 1.11 3.05 -6.25
N ARG A 104 1.23 3.66 -7.43
CA ARG A 104 1.12 2.94 -8.71
C ARG A 104 2.21 1.87 -8.82
N LEU A 105 3.47 2.24 -8.56
CA LEU A 105 4.59 1.29 -8.58
C LEU A 105 4.40 0.16 -7.58
N PHE A 106 3.86 0.46 -6.41
CA PHE A 106 3.46 -0.55 -5.43
C PHE A 106 2.40 -1.50 -6.00
N CYS A 107 1.33 -0.98 -6.61
CA CYS A 107 0.27 -1.82 -7.19
C CYS A 107 0.81 -2.73 -8.29
N ASP A 108 1.62 -2.19 -9.20
CA ASP A 108 2.22 -2.96 -10.29
C ASP A 108 3.11 -4.09 -9.75
N TRP A 109 3.89 -3.80 -8.72
CA TRP A 109 4.70 -4.82 -8.02
C TRP A 109 3.82 -5.85 -7.30
N ALA A 110 2.83 -5.41 -6.52
CA ALA A 110 1.96 -6.29 -5.75
C ALA A 110 1.18 -7.26 -6.66
N GLN A 111 0.72 -6.81 -7.83
CA GLN A 111 0.07 -7.66 -8.83
C GLN A 111 0.98 -8.80 -9.31
N ARG A 112 2.26 -8.51 -9.59
CA ARG A 112 3.24 -9.53 -9.97
C ARG A 112 3.48 -10.51 -8.83
N VAL A 113 3.59 -10.01 -7.60
CA VAL A 113 3.77 -10.83 -6.40
C VAL A 113 2.58 -11.79 -6.21
N PHE A 114 1.35 -11.31 -6.26
CA PHE A 114 0.16 -12.15 -6.14
C PHE A 114 0.10 -13.22 -7.24
N SER A 115 0.52 -12.89 -8.47
CA SER A 115 0.56 -13.83 -9.58
C SER A 115 1.55 -14.97 -9.32
N VAL A 116 2.75 -14.65 -8.82
CA VAL A 116 3.77 -15.65 -8.46
C VAL A 116 3.30 -16.53 -7.30
N LEU A 117 2.77 -15.92 -6.23
CA LEU A 117 2.27 -16.66 -5.07
C LEU A 117 1.11 -17.58 -5.42
N SER A 118 0.17 -17.14 -6.27
CA SER A 118 -0.94 -17.96 -6.73
C SER A 118 -0.46 -19.19 -7.52
N THR A 119 0.55 -19.00 -8.38
CA THR A 119 1.14 -20.08 -9.18
C THR A 119 1.83 -21.12 -8.29
N LYS A 120 2.60 -20.66 -7.28
CA LYS A 120 3.24 -21.53 -6.29
C LYS A 120 2.23 -22.33 -5.46
N SER A 121 1.15 -21.69 -4.99
CA SER A 121 0.10 -22.39 -4.24
C SER A 121 -0.60 -23.48 -5.04
N LYS A 122 -0.82 -23.27 -6.35
CA LYS A 122 -1.40 -24.30 -7.22
C LYS A 122 -0.47 -25.49 -7.38
N MET A 123 0.83 -25.26 -7.54
CA MET A 123 1.82 -26.35 -7.66
C MET A 123 1.91 -27.19 -6.38
N SER A 124 1.82 -26.57 -5.20
CA SER A 124 1.83 -27.27 -3.91
C SER A 124 0.57 -28.10 -3.64
N ALA A 125 -0.54 -27.88 -4.36
CA ALA A 125 -1.80 -28.62 -4.19
C ALA A 125 -1.94 -29.83 -5.13
N VAL A 126 -0.95 -30.06 -6.00
CA VAL A 126 -0.92 -31.15 -6.99
C VAL A 126 0.10 -32.24 -6.59
N GLN A 127 0.62 -32.18 -5.36
CA GLN A 127 1.44 -33.23 -4.73
C GLN A 127 0.66 -33.85 -3.56
#